data_AF-A0A6C0KES8-F1
#
_entry.id   AF-A0A6C0KES8-F1
#
_cell.length_a   1.000
_cell.length_b   1.000
_cell.length_c   1.000
_cell.angle_alpha   90.00
_cell.angle_beta   90.00
_cell.angle_gamma   90.00
#
_symmetry.space_group_name_H-M   'P 1'
#
loop_
_entity.id
_entity.type
_entity.pdbx_description
1 polymer ?
#
loop_
_entity_poly.entity_id
_entity_poly.type
_entity_poly.pdbx_seq_one_letter_code
_entity_poly.pdbx_strand_id
1 'polypeptide(L)'
;MTLITKLFNFVLFMTSKYNIDESHGISHSMNVLHNAYNIYENEKLINPQLFAQEKIIMVSAVLHDLCDKKYMDETEGICMIEEFLEDKMDKPEIDITKQIISTMSYSTVKKNGFPKLGVYQHAYHIVREADLLAAYDFDRCMLYNIHRLNGNIEHAYIDAYQLFRNRVFKHREDGLLNTDYSIKQSMVLETNALERMNTWRKIINKPILQ
;
A
#
# COMPACT_ATOMS: atom_id res chain seq x y z
N MET A 1 -9.94 10.62 21.35
CA MET A 1 -9.78 9.69 20.21
C MET A 1 -8.32 9.30 20.10
N THR A 2 -8.02 8.02 19.86
CA THR A 2 -6.64 7.55 19.65
C THR A 2 -6.09 8.11 18.34
N LEU A 3 -4.76 8.13 18.18
CA LEU A 3 -4.11 8.58 16.96
C LEU A 3 -4.59 7.79 15.73
N ILE A 4 -4.70 6.46 15.86
CA ILE A 4 -5.21 5.57 14.81
C ILE A 4 -6.63 5.97 14.36
N THR A 5 -7.55 6.25 15.30
CA THR A 5 -8.90 6.70 14.91
C THR A 5 -8.85 8.05 14.16
N LYS A 6 -7.99 8.98 14.59
CA LYS A 6 -7.81 10.25 13.88
C LYS A 6 -7.28 10.04 12.46
N LEU A 7 -6.31 9.13 12.28
CA LEU A 7 -5.72 8.80 10.98
C LEU A 7 -6.77 8.24 10.02
N PHE A 8 -7.55 7.25 10.45
CA PHE A 8 -8.58 6.67 9.58
C PHE A 8 -9.72 7.63 9.27
N ASN A 9 -10.09 8.52 10.20
CA ASN A 9 -11.02 9.59 9.90
C ASN A 9 -10.47 10.57 8.85
N PHE A 10 -9.16 10.84 8.88
CA PHE A 10 -8.51 11.66 7.87
C PHE A 10 -8.47 10.95 6.51
N VAL A 11 -8.18 9.64 6.47
CA VAL A 11 -8.29 8.82 5.25
C VAL A 11 -9.70 8.93 4.67
N LEU A 12 -10.75 8.70 5.47
CA LEU A 12 -12.14 8.81 5.03
C LEU A 12 -12.47 10.20 4.47
N PHE A 13 -12.01 11.25 5.16
CA PHE A 13 -12.18 12.63 4.69
C PHE A 13 -11.51 12.85 3.33
N MET A 14 -10.25 12.42 3.17
CA MET A 14 -9.49 12.58 1.92
C MET A 14 -10.10 11.77 0.78
N THR A 15 -10.46 10.50 1.03
CA THR A 15 -11.14 9.64 0.07
C THR A 15 -12.44 10.27 -0.42
N SER A 16 -13.25 10.82 0.49
CA SER A 16 -14.48 11.53 0.12
C SER A 16 -14.23 12.85 -0.61
N LYS A 17 -13.22 13.64 -0.20
CA LYS A 17 -12.94 14.96 -0.78
C LYS A 17 -12.47 14.85 -2.23
N TYR A 18 -11.63 13.86 -2.54
CA TYR A 18 -11.01 13.68 -3.86
C TYR A 18 -11.64 12.56 -4.69
N ASN A 19 -12.75 11.97 -4.24
CA ASN A 19 -13.42 10.83 -4.89
C ASN A 19 -12.45 9.68 -5.20
N ILE A 20 -11.59 9.36 -4.23
CA ILE A 20 -10.68 8.20 -4.32
C ILE A 20 -11.56 6.94 -4.25
N ASP A 21 -11.41 6.04 -5.22
CA ASP A 21 -12.19 4.81 -5.23
C ASP A 21 -11.69 3.79 -4.20
N GLU A 22 -12.51 2.78 -3.90
CA GLU A 22 -12.23 1.77 -2.87
C GLU A 22 -10.92 0.99 -3.10
N SER A 23 -10.36 0.99 -4.31
CA SER A 23 -9.07 0.35 -4.55
C SER A 23 -7.91 1.08 -3.86
N HIS A 24 -8.05 2.36 -3.53
CA HIS A 24 -7.07 3.16 -2.79
C HIS A 24 -7.69 3.81 -1.52
N GLY A 25 -8.85 3.30 -1.09
CA GLY A 25 -9.61 3.82 0.04
C GLY A 25 -9.18 3.27 1.41
N ILE A 26 -10.12 3.28 2.36
CA ILE A 26 -9.86 2.89 3.76
C ILE A 26 -9.41 1.43 3.90
N SER A 27 -9.99 0.51 3.10
CA SER A 27 -9.67 -0.92 3.16
C SER A 27 -8.20 -1.20 2.81
N HIS A 28 -7.67 -0.52 1.79
CA HIS A 28 -6.25 -0.61 1.43
C HIS A 28 -5.36 -0.11 2.58
N SER A 29 -5.70 1.07 3.13
CA SER A 29 -4.95 1.65 4.26
C SER A 29 -4.92 0.72 5.48
N MET A 30 -6.02 0.01 5.76
CA MET A 30 -6.08 -1.01 6.82
C MET A 30 -5.18 -2.21 6.52
N ASN A 31 -5.23 -2.74 5.30
CA ASN A 31 -4.39 -3.88 4.90
C ASN A 31 -2.89 -3.55 5.00
N VAL A 32 -2.49 -2.35 4.55
CA VAL A 32 -1.10 -1.90 4.66
C VAL A 32 -0.70 -1.71 6.11
N LEU A 33 -1.55 -1.12 6.96
CA LEU A 33 -1.27 -1.02 8.39
C LEU A 33 -1.07 -2.39 9.05
N HIS A 34 -1.94 -3.37 8.75
CA HIS A 34 -1.80 -4.74 9.27
C HIS A 34 -0.49 -5.39 8.84
N ASN A 35 -0.13 -5.28 7.56
CA ASN A 35 1.12 -5.81 7.06
C ASN A 35 2.33 -5.11 7.72
N ALA A 36 2.31 -3.78 7.82
CA ALA A 36 3.38 -2.99 8.42
C ALA A 36 3.58 -3.34 9.89
N TYR A 37 2.48 -3.50 10.64
CA TYR A 37 2.51 -3.95 12.03
C TYR A 37 3.14 -5.33 12.16
N ASN A 38 2.71 -6.30 11.34
CA ASN A 38 3.25 -7.66 11.42
C ASN A 38 4.74 -7.73 11.04
N ILE A 39 5.16 -6.98 10.01
CA ILE A 39 6.58 -6.87 9.67
C ILE A 39 7.35 -6.24 10.84
N TYR A 40 6.87 -5.11 11.36
CA TYR A 40 7.48 -4.42 12.51
C TYR A 40 7.66 -5.34 13.73
N GLU A 41 6.64 -6.11 14.10
CA GLU A 41 6.70 -7.02 15.24
C GLU A 41 7.80 -8.09 15.09
N ASN A 42 8.04 -8.55 13.86
CA ASN A 42 9.11 -9.51 13.57
C ASN A 42 10.48 -8.83 13.52
N GLU A 43 10.57 -7.66 12.88
CA GLU A 43 11.83 -6.95 12.67
C GLU A 43 12.37 -6.29 13.94
N LYS A 44 11.51 -5.80 14.85
CA LYS A 44 11.96 -5.13 16.08
C LYS A 44 12.76 -6.03 17.02
N LEU A 45 12.60 -7.36 16.90
CA LEU A 45 13.34 -8.36 17.68
C LEU A 45 14.83 -8.38 17.30
N ILE A 46 15.15 -8.10 16.04
CA ILE A 46 16.52 -8.08 15.49
C ILE A 46 17.04 -6.67 15.27
N ASN A 47 16.14 -5.68 15.17
CA ASN A 47 16.46 -4.26 14.99
C ASN A 47 15.82 -3.41 16.10
N PRO A 48 16.38 -3.37 17.33
CA PRO A 48 15.79 -2.65 18.47
C PRO A 48 15.59 -1.15 18.24
N GLN A 49 16.32 -0.55 17.30
CA GLN A 49 16.16 0.85 16.91
C GLN A 49 14.75 1.17 16.39
N LEU A 50 14.02 0.16 15.92
CA LEU A 50 12.65 0.28 15.43
C LEU A 50 11.65 0.65 16.53
N PHE A 51 11.94 0.37 17.82
CA PHE A 51 11.03 0.74 18.92
C PHE A 51 10.72 2.24 18.93
N ALA A 52 11.73 3.08 18.63
CA ALA A 52 11.54 4.54 18.56
C ALA A 52 10.84 5.00 17.26
N GLN A 53 10.69 4.13 16.27
CA GLN A 53 10.19 4.46 14.93
C GLN A 53 8.79 3.90 14.65
N GLU A 54 8.20 3.16 15.60
CA GLU A 54 6.87 2.54 15.45
C GLU A 54 5.81 3.54 14.99
N LYS A 55 5.77 4.72 15.61
CA LYS A 55 4.80 5.77 15.27
C LYS A 55 4.93 6.22 13.81
N ILE A 56 6.15 6.45 13.34
CA ILE A 56 6.44 6.83 11.95
C ILE A 56 5.97 5.73 11.00
N ILE A 57 6.28 4.47 11.30
CA ILE A 57 5.87 3.31 10.48
C ILE A 57 4.35 3.25 10.35
N MET A 58 3.62 3.29 11.46
CA MET A 58 2.16 3.16 11.45
C MET A 58 1.49 4.34 10.75
N VAL A 59 1.97 5.57 10.98
CA VAL A 59 1.43 6.77 10.34
C VAL A 59 1.70 6.74 8.84
N SER A 60 2.94 6.45 8.42
CA SER A 60 3.28 6.33 7.00
C SER A 60 2.46 5.23 6.31
N ALA A 61 2.29 4.07 6.95
CA ALA A 61 1.48 2.97 6.40
C ALA A 61 0.03 3.38 6.13
N VAL A 62 -0.60 4.11 7.05
CA VAL A 62 -2.00 4.53 6.88
C VAL A 62 -2.15 5.65 5.83
N LEU A 63 -1.17 6.55 5.72
CA LEU A 63 -1.32 7.78 4.91
C LEU A 63 -0.66 7.71 3.53
N HIS A 64 0.15 6.69 3.22
CA HIS A 64 1.00 6.68 2.02
C HIS A 64 0.24 6.88 0.69
N ASP A 65 -0.95 6.30 0.57
CA ASP A 65 -1.68 6.27 -0.71
C ASP A 65 -2.59 7.50 -0.90
N LEU A 66 -2.66 8.39 0.10
CA LEU A 66 -3.46 9.62 0.04
C LEU A 66 -2.86 10.67 -0.90
N CYS A 67 -1.63 10.49 -1.37
CA CYS A 67 -0.95 11.41 -2.29
C CYS A 67 -0.82 10.85 -3.71
N ASP A 68 -1.55 9.80 -4.10
CA ASP A 68 -1.40 9.23 -5.44
C ASP A 68 -1.81 10.24 -6.54
N LYS A 69 -0.88 10.50 -7.48
CA LYS A 69 -1.05 11.37 -8.66
C LYS A 69 -2.29 11.07 -9.50
N LYS A 70 -2.85 9.86 -9.39
CA LYS A 70 -4.08 9.47 -10.08
C LYS A 70 -5.29 10.30 -9.62
N TYR A 71 -5.31 10.76 -8.37
CA TYR A 71 -6.48 11.41 -7.76
C TYR A 71 -6.23 12.87 -7.38
N MET A 72 -4.99 13.26 -7.10
CA MET A 72 -4.67 14.64 -6.70
C MET A 72 -3.23 15.06 -7.00
N ASP A 73 -2.92 16.33 -6.77
CA ASP A 73 -1.54 16.80 -6.76
C ASP A 73 -0.80 16.29 -5.52
N GLU A 74 0.37 15.68 -5.74
CA GLU A 74 1.20 15.12 -4.66
C GLU A 74 1.62 16.19 -3.63
N THR A 75 1.91 17.42 -4.07
CA THR A 75 2.36 18.49 -3.18
C THR A 75 1.22 18.95 -2.28
N GLU A 76 0.02 19.10 -2.85
CA GLU A 76 -1.20 19.40 -2.09
C GLU A 76 -1.47 18.31 -1.05
N GLY A 77 -1.41 17.03 -1.44
CA GLY A 77 -1.65 15.90 -0.54
C GLY A 77 -0.66 15.87 0.63
N ILE A 78 0.62 16.10 0.34
CA ILE A 78 1.68 16.15 1.35
C ILE A 78 1.48 17.34 2.31
N CYS A 79 1.06 18.51 1.80
CA CYS A 79 0.77 19.68 2.65
C CYS A 79 -0.39 19.39 3.61
N MET A 80 -1.46 18.76 3.11
CA MET A 80 -2.60 18.38 3.95
C MET A 80 -2.24 17.34 5.00
N ILE A 81 -1.37 16.37 4.68
CA ILE A 81 -0.84 15.42 5.66
C ILE A 81 -0.02 16.14 6.72
N GLU A 82 0.85 17.07 6.32
CA GLU A 82 1.65 17.87 7.25
C GLU A 82 0.77 18.64 8.23
N GLU A 83 -0.16 19.45 7.72
CA GLU A 83 -1.12 20.21 8.53
C GLU A 83 -1.92 19.30 9.47
N PHE A 84 -2.33 18.12 9.00
CA PHE A 84 -3.02 17.14 9.83
C PHE A 84 -2.13 16.58 10.95
N LEU A 85 -0.81 16.46 10.77
CA LEU A 85 0.09 15.84 11.74
C LEU A 85 0.73 16.82 12.74
N GLU A 86 0.68 18.13 12.50
CA GLU A 86 1.36 19.17 13.30
C GLU A 86 1.10 19.09 14.82
N ASP A 87 -0.13 18.79 15.24
CA ASP A 87 -0.49 18.66 16.66
C ASP A 87 -0.38 17.23 17.21
N LYS A 88 0.15 16.28 16.41
CA LYS A 88 0.12 14.84 16.70
C LYS A 88 1.51 14.20 16.74
N MET A 89 2.50 14.80 16.09
CA MET A 89 3.85 14.28 15.91
C MET A 89 4.87 15.41 15.97
N ASP A 90 6.10 15.09 16.36
CA ASP A 90 7.17 16.08 16.36
C ASP A 90 7.61 16.37 14.91
N LYS A 91 8.07 17.60 14.66
CA LYS A 91 8.47 18.05 13.33
C LYS A 91 9.46 17.08 12.61
N PRO A 92 10.49 16.52 13.27
CA PRO A 92 11.34 15.52 12.64
C PRO A 92 10.61 14.23 12.24
N GLU A 93 9.65 13.76 13.05
CA GLU A 93 8.85 12.57 12.72
C GLU A 93 7.96 12.84 11.49
N ILE A 94 7.38 14.03 11.40
CA ILE A 94 6.57 14.48 10.25
C ILE A 94 7.44 14.52 8.99
N ASP A 95 8.63 15.12 9.06
CA ASP A 95 9.52 15.25 7.91
C ASP A 95 9.99 13.89 7.37
N ILE A 96 10.23 12.91 8.25
CA ILE A 96 10.54 11.54 7.84
C ILE A 96 9.30 10.84 7.25
N THR A 97 8.14 11.02 7.86
CA THR A 97 6.88 10.46 7.36
C THR A 97 6.61 10.91 5.92
N LYS A 98 6.77 12.21 5.64
CA LYS A 98 6.63 12.79 4.29
C LYS A 98 7.64 12.20 3.30
N GLN A 99 8.89 12.02 3.73
CA GLN A 99 9.93 11.42 2.90
C GLN A 99 9.60 9.97 2.55
N ILE A 100 9.12 9.17 3.51
CA ILE A 100 8.70 7.79 3.24
C ILE A 100 7.58 7.78 2.21
N ILE A 101 6.50 8.52 2.45
CA ILE A 101 5.32 8.56 1.59
C ILE A 101 5.68 8.96 0.14
N SER A 102 6.43 10.04 -0.02
CA SER A 102 6.78 10.57 -1.35
C SER A 102 7.78 9.71 -2.15
N THR A 103 8.50 8.79 -1.50
CA THR A 103 9.56 8.00 -2.14
C THR A 103 9.31 6.50 -2.16
N MET A 104 8.25 6.01 -1.52
CA MET A 104 8.00 4.58 -1.38
C MET A 104 7.22 3.93 -2.51
N SER A 105 6.69 4.68 -3.49
CA SER A 105 5.92 4.06 -4.59
C SER A 105 6.82 3.20 -5.50
N TYR A 106 6.24 2.17 -6.12
CA TYR A 106 6.97 1.27 -7.03
C TYR A 106 7.63 2.01 -8.20
N SER A 107 6.91 2.92 -8.84
CA SER A 107 7.40 3.68 -10.00
C SER A 107 8.57 4.58 -9.61
N THR A 108 8.50 5.24 -8.46
CA THR A 108 9.59 6.08 -7.94
C THR A 108 10.84 5.27 -7.68
N VAL A 109 10.71 4.11 -7.02
CA VAL A 109 11.87 3.24 -6.73
C VAL A 109 12.48 2.63 -7.99
N LYS A 110 11.66 2.19 -8.96
CA LYS A 110 12.21 1.65 -10.23
C LYS A 110 12.97 2.72 -11.03
N LYS A 111 12.56 3.99 -10.93
CA LYS A 111 13.21 5.11 -11.63
C LYS A 111 14.46 5.61 -10.91
N ASN A 112 14.40 5.77 -9.59
CA ASN A 112 15.39 6.53 -8.82
C ASN A 112 16.21 5.65 -7.86
N GLY A 113 15.86 4.37 -7.71
CA GLY A 113 16.36 3.52 -6.63
C GLY A 113 15.71 3.84 -5.28
N PHE A 114 16.20 3.20 -4.23
CA PHE A 114 15.76 3.47 -2.86
C PHE A 114 16.32 4.82 -2.35
N PRO A 115 15.53 5.59 -1.58
CA PRO A 115 16.05 6.77 -0.89
C PRO A 115 17.07 6.35 0.17
N LYS A 116 17.93 7.29 0.57
CA LYS A 116 18.86 7.12 1.69
C LYS A 116 18.31 7.83 2.92
N LEU A 117 17.66 7.10 3.82
CA LEU A 117 17.00 7.64 5.01
C LEU A 117 17.76 7.37 6.32
N GLY A 118 19.00 6.90 6.23
CA GLY A 118 19.88 6.69 7.38
C GLY A 118 19.26 5.73 8.40
N VAL A 119 19.10 6.18 9.64
CA VAL A 119 18.52 5.39 10.74
C VAL A 119 17.08 4.94 10.46
N TYR A 120 16.37 5.62 9.56
CA TYR A 120 14.98 5.31 9.19
C TYR A 120 14.86 4.38 7.98
N GLN A 121 15.97 3.85 7.47
CA GLN A 121 15.94 2.97 6.30
C GLN A 121 15.10 1.71 6.52
N HIS A 122 15.15 1.12 7.72
CA HIS A 122 14.35 -0.05 8.05
C HIS A 122 12.86 0.30 8.15
N ALA A 123 12.49 1.41 8.80
CA ALA A 123 11.11 1.89 8.82
C ALA A 123 10.55 2.10 7.40
N TYR A 124 11.35 2.68 6.50
CA TYR A 124 10.97 2.82 5.10
C TYR A 124 10.71 1.46 4.42
N HIS A 125 11.59 0.48 4.60
CA HIS A 125 11.40 -0.85 4.02
C HIS A 125 10.17 -1.56 4.57
N ILE A 126 9.90 -1.43 5.88
CA ILE A 126 8.70 -1.99 6.50
C ILE A 126 7.43 -1.46 5.84
N VAL A 127 7.30 -0.14 5.72
CA VAL A 127 6.10 0.50 5.14
C VAL A 127 5.96 0.14 3.66
N ARG A 128 7.07 0.15 2.92
CA ARG A 128 7.07 -0.21 1.50
C ARG A 128 6.68 -1.66 1.27
N GLU A 129 7.29 -2.58 2.00
CA GLU A 129 6.98 -4.00 1.86
C GLU A 129 5.54 -4.29 2.25
N ALA A 130 5.00 -3.58 3.25
CA ALA A 130 3.60 -3.69 3.63
C ALA A 130 2.63 -3.33 2.50
N ASP A 131 2.92 -2.25 1.75
CA ASP A 131 2.16 -1.86 0.55
C ASP A 131 2.32 -2.89 -0.57
N LEU A 132 3.55 -3.39 -0.82
CA LEU A 132 3.80 -4.43 -1.81
C LEU A 132 3.07 -5.74 -1.51
N LEU A 133 2.91 -6.10 -0.22
CA LEU A 133 2.09 -7.24 0.20
C LEU A 133 0.60 -6.99 -0.03
N ALA A 134 0.10 -5.78 0.23
CA ALA A 134 -1.30 -5.41 -0.04
C ALA A 134 -1.63 -5.39 -1.55
N ALA A 135 -0.63 -5.28 -2.43
CA ALA A 135 -0.81 -5.39 -3.88
C ALA A 135 -1.19 -6.80 -4.38
N TYR A 136 -1.09 -7.84 -3.54
CA TYR A 136 -1.52 -9.20 -3.88
C TYR A 136 -3.05 -9.40 -3.85
N ASP A 137 -3.83 -8.39 -3.44
CA ASP A 137 -5.28 -8.41 -3.53
C ASP A 137 -5.73 -8.26 -4.99
N PHE A 138 -6.11 -9.38 -5.61
CA PHE A 138 -6.55 -9.42 -7.00
C PHE A 138 -7.90 -8.71 -7.21
N ASP A 139 -8.81 -8.81 -6.24
CA ASP A 139 -10.15 -8.22 -6.34
C ASP A 139 -10.02 -6.68 -6.32
N ARG A 140 -9.16 -6.15 -5.45
CA ARG A 140 -8.81 -4.71 -5.42
C ARG A 140 -8.26 -4.22 -6.76
N CYS A 141 -7.40 -5.01 -7.40
CA CYS A 141 -6.84 -4.66 -8.71
C CYS A 141 -7.92 -4.64 -9.81
N MET A 142 -8.89 -5.55 -9.78
CA MET A 142 -10.02 -5.52 -10.69
C MET A 142 -10.89 -4.29 -10.46
N LEU A 143 -11.18 -3.93 -9.21
CA LEU A 143 -12.01 -2.76 -8.86
C LEU A 143 -11.47 -1.47 -9.47
N TYR A 144 -10.16 -1.23 -9.40
CA TYR A 144 -9.53 -0.07 -10.02
C TYR A 144 -9.86 0.04 -11.53
N ASN A 145 -9.73 -1.07 -12.27
CA ASN A 145 -10.01 -1.10 -13.70
C ASN A 145 -11.50 -0.98 -14.00
N ILE A 146 -12.37 -1.58 -13.17
CA ILE A 146 -13.84 -1.46 -13.28
C ILE A 146 -14.27 0.01 -13.19
N HIS A 147 -13.74 0.75 -12.21
CA HIS A 147 -14.05 2.18 -12.05
C HIS A 147 -13.57 3.03 -13.22
N ARG A 148 -12.45 2.68 -13.86
CA ARG A 148 -11.91 3.42 -15.01
C ARG A 148 -12.50 3.03 -16.37
N LEU A 149 -12.95 1.79 -16.54
CA LEU A 149 -13.38 1.22 -17.82
C LEU A 149 -14.91 1.01 -17.91
N ASN A 150 -15.69 1.86 -17.23
CA ASN A 150 -17.16 1.79 -17.22
C ASN A 150 -17.72 0.40 -16.85
N GLY A 151 -17.06 -0.32 -15.95
CA GLY A 151 -17.59 -1.55 -15.37
C GLY A 151 -17.40 -2.84 -16.18
N ASN A 152 -16.57 -2.86 -17.23
CA ASN A 152 -16.31 -4.10 -17.97
C ASN A 152 -15.45 -5.09 -17.17
N ILE A 153 -16.09 -6.09 -16.58
CA ILE A 153 -15.46 -7.10 -15.71
C ILE A 153 -14.44 -7.96 -16.46
N GLU A 154 -14.71 -8.33 -17.71
CA GLU A 154 -13.79 -9.18 -18.50
C GLU A 154 -12.47 -8.46 -18.78
N HIS A 155 -12.55 -7.19 -19.20
CA HIS A 155 -11.37 -6.36 -19.42
C HIS A 155 -10.65 -6.08 -18.11
N ALA A 156 -11.38 -5.77 -17.03
CA ALA A 156 -10.78 -5.56 -15.72
C ALA A 156 -10.02 -6.80 -15.22
N TYR A 157 -10.56 -8.00 -15.45
CA TYR A 157 -9.87 -9.25 -15.17
C TYR A 157 -8.59 -9.42 -16.01
N ILE A 158 -8.66 -9.19 -17.32
CA ILE A 158 -7.50 -9.32 -18.22
C ILE A 158 -6.39 -8.35 -17.81
N ASP A 159 -6.72 -7.09 -17.55
CA ASP A 159 -5.76 -6.05 -17.14
C ASP A 159 -5.15 -6.36 -15.78
N ALA A 160 -5.96 -6.78 -14.80
CA ALA A 160 -5.47 -7.19 -13.49
C ALA A 160 -4.54 -8.41 -13.62
N TYR A 161 -4.91 -9.40 -14.43
CA TYR A 161 -4.10 -10.58 -14.68
C TYR A 161 -2.74 -10.22 -15.30
N GLN A 162 -2.72 -9.29 -16.27
CA GLN A 162 -1.48 -8.79 -16.85
C GLN A 162 -0.63 -8.03 -15.83
N LEU A 163 -1.24 -7.17 -15.00
CA LEU A 163 -0.53 -6.44 -13.95
C LEU A 163 0.14 -7.40 -12.96
N PHE A 164 -0.57 -8.45 -12.53
CA PHE A 164 -0.01 -9.42 -11.60
C PHE A 164 1.18 -10.17 -12.18
N ARG A 165 1.09 -10.63 -13.44
CA ARG A 165 2.20 -11.33 -14.10
C ARG A 165 3.42 -10.45 -14.33
N ASN A 166 3.20 -9.19 -14.69
CA ASN A 166 4.28 -8.29 -15.09
C ASN A 166 4.90 -7.56 -13.89
N ARG A 167 4.20 -7.49 -12.75
CA ARG A 167 4.63 -6.68 -11.60
C ARG A 167 4.48 -7.39 -10.26
N VAL A 168 3.25 -7.75 -9.85
CA VAL A 168 3.01 -8.22 -8.47
C VAL A 168 3.76 -9.51 -8.16
N PHE A 169 3.70 -10.50 -9.04
CA PHE A 169 4.43 -11.76 -8.87
C PHE A 169 5.94 -11.63 -9.07
N LYS A 170 6.41 -10.47 -9.54
CA LYS A 170 7.83 -10.17 -9.69
C LYS A 170 8.44 -9.48 -8.48
N HIS A 171 7.66 -9.10 -7.46
CA HIS A 171 8.19 -8.39 -6.29
C HIS A 171 9.37 -9.12 -5.61
N ARG A 172 9.31 -10.46 -5.49
CA ARG A 172 10.44 -11.26 -4.95
C ARG A 172 11.63 -11.32 -5.91
N GLU A 173 11.38 -11.63 -7.18
CA GLU A 173 12.44 -11.75 -8.20
C GLU A 173 13.18 -10.43 -8.43
N ASP A 174 12.48 -9.30 -8.32
CA ASP A 174 13.01 -7.95 -8.45
C ASP A 174 13.73 -7.47 -7.17
N GLY A 175 13.79 -8.28 -6.11
CA GLY A 175 14.44 -7.92 -4.85
C GLY A 175 13.75 -6.77 -4.12
N LEU A 176 12.43 -6.66 -4.20
CA LEU A 176 11.65 -5.60 -3.56
C LEU A 176 11.16 -5.94 -2.14
N LEU A 177 11.29 -7.21 -1.74
CA LEU A 177 10.97 -7.70 -0.41
C LEU A 177 12.28 -8.13 0.28
N ASN A 178 12.65 -7.44 1.36
CA ASN A 178 13.92 -7.67 2.05
C ASN A 178 13.75 -8.43 3.36
N THR A 179 12.61 -8.26 4.05
CA THR A 179 12.39 -8.93 5.33
C THR A 179 11.98 -10.39 5.14
N ASP A 180 12.43 -11.25 6.05
CA ASP A 180 12.08 -12.67 6.06
C ASP A 180 10.56 -12.88 6.17
N TYR A 181 9.90 -12.02 6.96
CA TYR A 181 8.45 -12.03 7.10
C TYR A 181 7.75 -11.78 5.76
N SER A 182 8.11 -10.69 5.06
CA SER A 182 7.49 -10.34 3.78
C SER A 182 7.73 -11.39 2.71
N ILE A 183 8.92 -11.97 2.65
CA ILE A 183 9.25 -13.05 1.71
C ILE A 183 8.30 -14.23 1.93
N LYS A 184 8.16 -14.72 3.16
CA LYS A 184 7.25 -15.84 3.50
C LYS A 184 5.80 -15.49 3.22
N GLN A 185 5.36 -14.31 3.65
CA GLN A 185 3.98 -13.88 3.49
C GLN A 185 3.60 -13.73 2.00
N SER A 186 4.52 -13.25 1.17
CA SER A 186 4.26 -13.11 -0.27
C SER A 186 3.99 -14.45 -0.97
N MET A 187 4.57 -15.57 -0.51
CA MET A 187 4.29 -16.89 -1.08
C MET A 187 2.87 -17.36 -0.77
N VAL A 188 2.41 -17.10 0.45
CA VAL A 188 1.02 -17.39 0.86
C VAL A 188 0.05 -16.53 0.06
N LEU A 189 0.31 -15.22 -0.03
CA LEU A 189 -0.53 -14.29 -0.76
C LEU A 189 -0.56 -14.57 -2.27
N GLU A 190 0.56 -15.01 -2.86
CA GLU A 190 0.61 -15.45 -4.25
C GLU A 190 -0.31 -16.64 -4.52
N THR A 191 -0.29 -17.64 -3.63
CA THR A 191 -1.16 -18.81 -3.72
C THR A 191 -2.63 -18.39 -3.67
N ASN A 192 -2.99 -17.53 -2.70
CA ASN A 192 -4.34 -17.01 -2.56
C ASN A 192 -4.79 -16.20 -3.79
N ALA A 193 -3.90 -15.37 -4.35
CA ALA A 193 -4.17 -14.59 -5.55
C ALA A 193 -4.42 -15.49 -6.77
N LEU A 194 -3.61 -16.53 -6.95
CA LEU A 194 -3.78 -17.50 -8.04
C LEU A 194 -5.11 -18.27 -7.92
N GLU A 195 -5.51 -18.66 -6.71
CA GLU A 195 -6.81 -19.29 -6.47
C GLU A 195 -7.96 -18.32 -6.79
N ARG A 196 -7.83 -17.06 -6.37
CA ARG A 196 -8.81 -16.01 -6.65
C ARG A 196 -8.96 -15.75 -8.15
N MET A 197 -7.85 -15.60 -8.87
CA MET A 197 -7.84 -15.46 -10.33
C MET A 197 -8.53 -16.64 -11.03
N ASN A 198 -8.21 -17.88 -10.61
CA ASN A 198 -8.83 -19.08 -11.15
C ASN A 198 -10.34 -19.11 -10.92
N THR A 199 -10.79 -18.64 -9.76
CA THR A 199 -12.20 -18.52 -9.43
C THR A 199 -12.90 -17.52 -10.34
N TRP A 200 -12.32 -16.32 -10.52
CA TRP A 200 -12.84 -15.32 -11.45
C TRP A 200 -12.93 -15.82 -12.90
N ARG A 201 -11.87 -16.48 -13.39
CA ARG A 201 -11.86 -17.08 -14.73
C ARG A 201 -13.02 -18.06 -14.93
N LYS A 202 -13.35 -18.86 -13.92
CA LYS A 202 -14.48 -19.79 -13.96
C LYS A 202 -15.82 -19.05 -13.95
N ILE A 203 -15.95 -17.98 -13.17
CA ILE A 203 -17.16 -17.16 -13.09
C ILE A 203 -17.44 -16.49 -14.44
N ILE A 204 -16.43 -15.84 -15.01
CA ILE A 204 -16.53 -15.10 -16.28
C ILE A 204 -16.88 -16.04 -17.44
N ASN A 205 -16.27 -17.22 -17.50
CA ASN A 205 -16.48 -18.17 -18.60
C ASN A 205 -17.72 -19.07 -18.42
N LYS A 206 -18.51 -18.88 -17.36
CA LYS A 206 -19.71 -19.69 -17.13
C LYS A 206 -20.85 -19.14 -18.00
N PRO A 207 -21.49 -19.96 -18.87
CA PRO A 207 -22.69 -19.51 -19.55
C PRO A 207 -23.74 -19.19 -18.48
N ILE A 208 -24.20 -17.93 -18.47
CA ILE A 208 -25.33 -17.52 -17.64
C ILE A 208 -26.51 -18.35 -18.14
N LEU A 209 -27.15 -19.11 -17.23
CA LEU A 209 -28.39 -19.81 -17.53
C LEU A 209 -29.38 -18.76 -18.07
N GLN A 210 -29.68 -18.85 -19.37
CA GLN A 210 -30.74 -18.08 -20.03
C GLN A 210 -32.10 -18.62 -19.61
#